data_AF-A0A418NP48-F1
#
_entry.id   AF-A0A418NP48-F1
#
_cell.length_a   1.000
_cell.length_b   1.000
_cell.length_c   1.000
_cell.angle_alpha   90.00
_cell.angle_beta   90.00
_cell.angle_gamma   90.00
#
_symmetry.space_group_name_H-M   'P 1'
#
loop_
_entity.id
_entity.type
_entity.pdbx_description
1 polymer ?
#
loop_
_entity_poly.entity_id
_entity_poly.type
_entity_poly.pdbx_seq_one_letter_code
_entity_poly.pdbx_strand_id
1 'polypeptide(L)' 'MGNLIRTIVTDFGWIHRSLGLGGNLTFLVGSVLFLPRFEEWKTTGVWLFIVGAALMLVGALGEFLVRLPSVRDEADDD' A
#
# COMPACT_ATOMS: atom_id res chain seq x y z
N MET A 1 -5.25 11.14 23.99
CA MET A 1 -5.53 11.01 22.53
C MET A 1 -4.39 10.32 21.75
N GLY A 2 -3.16 10.21 22.26
CA GLY A 2 -2.06 9.48 21.61
C GLY A 2 -2.27 7.96 21.46
N ASN A 3 -2.96 7.32 22.41
CA ASN A 3 -3.18 5.87 22.38
C ASN A 3 -3.99 5.37 21.19
N LEU A 4 -4.93 6.16 20.66
CA LEU A 4 -5.77 5.75 19.52
C LEU A 4 -4.95 5.72 18.22
N ILE A 5 -4.07 6.71 18.04
CA ILE A 5 -3.17 6.78 16.88
C ILE A 5 -2.14 5.64 16.96
N ARG A 6 -1.63 5.32 18.16
CA ARG A 6 -0.73 4.18 18.37
C ARG A 6 -1.42 2.85 18.06
N THR A 7 -2.63 2.58 18.57
CA THR A 7 -3.36 1.35 18.21
C THR A 7 -3.67 1.30 16.71
N ILE A 8 -4.03 2.42 16.08
CA ILE A 8 -4.32 2.45 14.63
C ILE A 8 -3.06 2.31 13.75
N VAL A 9 -1.89 2.73 14.22
CA VAL A 9 -0.65 2.71 13.43
C VAL A 9 0.17 1.43 13.69
N THR A 10 0.19 0.93 14.93
CA THR A 10 1.04 -0.20 15.35
C THR A 10 0.34 -1.56 15.22
N ASP A 11 -0.96 -1.71 15.54
CA ASP A 11 -1.69 -2.98 15.34
C ASP A 11 -2.03 -3.23 13.85
N PHE A 12 -2.13 -2.17 13.05
CA PHE A 12 -2.39 -2.28 11.62
C PHE A 12 -1.11 -2.45 10.78
N GLY A 13 -0.03 -2.93 11.42
CA GLY A 13 1.12 -3.63 10.85
C GLY A 13 0.80 -4.44 9.58
N TRP A 14 -0.30 -5.18 9.65
CA TRP A 14 -0.70 -6.07 8.58
C TRP A 14 -1.37 -5.31 7.42
N ILE A 15 -2.09 -4.22 7.68
CA ILE A 15 -2.81 -3.47 6.62
C ILE A 15 -1.85 -2.92 5.58
N HIS A 16 -0.77 -2.24 5.96
CA HIS A 16 0.14 -1.67 4.96
C HIS A 16 0.83 -2.74 4.12
N ARG A 17 1.13 -3.90 4.72
CA ARG A 17 1.68 -5.06 4.00
C ARG A 17 0.66 -5.68 3.05
N SER A 18 -0.58 -5.86 3.50
CA SER A 18 -1.70 -6.35 2.68
C SER A 18 -2.02 -5.39 1.54
N LEU A 19 -2.00 -4.08 1.81
CA LEU A 19 -2.24 -3.03 0.83
C LEU A 19 -1.13 -2.98 -0.22
N GLY A 20 0.13 -3.08 0.22
CA GLY A 20 1.29 -3.19 -0.66
C GLY A 20 1.23 -4.44 -1.53
N LEU A 21 0.90 -5.60 -0.95
CA LEU A 21 0.78 -6.87 -1.69
C LEU A 21 -0.38 -6.86 -2.68
N GLY A 22 -1.57 -6.42 -2.25
CA GLY A 22 -2.75 -6.30 -3.11
C GLY A 22 -2.54 -5.28 -4.22
N GLY A 23 -1.88 -4.15 -3.91
CA GLY A 23 -1.48 -3.16 -4.90
C GLY A 23 -0.54 -3.72 -5.96
N ASN A 24 0.50 -4.47 -5.54
CA ASN A 24 1.44 -5.13 -6.46
C ASN A 24 0.74 -6.11 -7.40
N LEU A 25 -0.15 -6.94 -6.88
CA LEU A 25 -0.91 -7.90 -7.69
C LEU A 25 -1.82 -7.20 -8.70
N THR A 26 -2.55 -6.17 -8.26
CA THR A 26 -3.45 -5.40 -9.13
C THR A 26 -2.69 -4.66 -10.23
N PHE A 27 -1.53 -4.09 -9.88
CA PHE A 27 -0.62 -3.45 -10.84
C PHE A 27 -0.05 -4.43 -11.85
N LEU A 28 0.34 -5.63 -11.41
CA LEU A 28 0.83 -6.68 -12.29
C LEU A 28 -0.25 -7.09 -13.30
N VAL A 29 -1.47 -7.33 -12.83
CA VAL A 29 -2.61 -7.67 -13.70
C VAL A 29 -2.91 -6.53 -14.69
N GLY A 30 -2.94 -5.29 -14.22
CA GLY A 30 -3.10 -4.11 -15.07
C GLY A 30 -1.99 -4.00 -16.13
N SER A 31 -0.74 -4.30 -15.75
CA SER A 31 0.42 -4.30 -16.64
C SER A 31 0.31 -5.37 -17.73
N VAL A 32 -0.17 -6.57 -17.39
CA VAL A 32 -0.41 -7.65 -18.37
C VAL A 32 -1.51 -7.26 -19.36
N LEU A 33 -2.54 -6.54 -18.94
CA LEU A 33 -3.61 -6.08 -19.83
C LEU A 33 -3.16 -5.02 -20.85
N PHE A 34 -1.96 -4.45 -20.72
CA PHE A 34 -1.37 -3.60 -21.77
C PHE A 34 -0.78 -4.39 -22.94
N LEU A 35 -0.68 -5.72 -22.86
CA LEU A 35 -0.22 -6.54 -23.97
C LEU A 35 -1.13 -6.36 -25.20
N PRO A 36 -0.58 -6.38 -26.44
CA PRO A 36 -1.34 -6.16 -27.66
C PRO A 36 -2.53 -7.12 -27.84
N ARG A 37 -2.45 -8.31 -27.22
CA ARG A 37 -3.52 -9.32 -27.25
C ARG A 37 -4.79 -8.90 -26.49
N PHE A 38 -4.69 -7.93 -25.58
CA PHE A 38 -5.80 -7.49 -24.72
C PHE A 38 -6.19 -6.04 -24.98
N GLU A 39 -6.01 -5.55 -26.21
CA GLU A 39 -6.23 -4.14 -26.57
C GLU A 39 -7.65 -3.65 -26.23
N GLU A 40 -8.67 -4.51 -26.36
CA GLU A 40 -10.05 -4.22 -25.96
C GLU A 40 -10.20 -3.94 -24.45
N TRP A 41 -9.30 -4.48 -23.63
CA TRP A 41 -9.31 -4.35 -22.16
C TRP A 41 -8.35 -3.26 -21.66
N LYS A 42 -7.74 -2.50 -22.58
CA LYS A 42 -6.71 -1.51 -22.25
C LYS A 42 -7.19 -0.47 -21.24
N THR A 43 -8.42 0.03 -21.36
CA THR A 43 -8.99 0.99 -20.40
C THR A 43 -9.07 0.39 -18.99
N THR A 44 -9.51 -0.87 -18.87
CA THR A 44 -9.55 -1.59 -17.60
C THR A 44 -8.14 -1.83 -17.05
N GLY A 45 -7.19 -2.21 -17.92
CA GLY A 45 -5.78 -2.35 -17.57
C GLY A 45 -5.16 -1.08 -17.00
N VAL A 46 -5.46 0.08 -17.60
CA VAL A 46 -5.03 1.40 -17.11
C VAL A 46 -5.57 1.67 -15.71
N TRP A 47 -6.86 1.44 -15.46
CA TRP A 47 -7.45 1.66 -14.13
C TRP A 47 -6.87 0.71 -13.07
N LEU A 48 -6.68 -0.56 -13.40
CA LEU A 48 -6.02 -1.53 -12.51
C LEU A 48 -4.58 -1.13 -12.21
N PHE A 49 -3.86 -0.62 -13.20
CA PHE A 49 -2.51 -0.10 -13.04
C PHE A 49 -2.47 1.11 -12.10
N ILE A 50 -3.35 2.10 -12.31
CA ILE A 50 -3.43 3.31 -11.47
C ILE A 50 -3.79 2.95 -10.03
N VAL A 51 -4.83 2.13 -9.84
CA VAL A 51 -5.28 1.71 -8.51
C VAL A 51 -4.21 0.86 -7.81
N GLY A 52 -3.59 -0.09 -8.53
CA GLY A 52 -2.50 -0.90 -8.00
C GLY A 52 -1.30 -0.07 -7.56
N ALA A 53 -0.89 0.91 -8.37
CA ALA A 53 0.17 1.85 -8.04
C ALA A 53 -0.16 2.72 -6.81
N ALA A 54 -1.39 3.23 -6.72
CA ALA A 54 -1.83 4.02 -5.58
C ALA A 54 -1.82 3.21 -4.27
N LEU A 55 -2.31 1.96 -4.31
CA LEU A 55 -2.31 1.06 -3.15
C LEU A 55 -0.89 0.73 -2.69
N MET A 56 0.03 0.47 -3.62
CA MET A 56 1.45 0.27 -3.29
C MET A 56 2.07 1.50 -2.65
N LEU A 57 1.78 2.69 -3.17
CA LEU A 57 2.29 3.94 -2.62
C LEU A 57 1.80 4.16 -1.19
N VAL A 58 0.51 3.98 -0.94
CA VAL A 58 -0.06 4.11 0.41
C VAL A 58 0.51 3.05 1.36
N GLY A 59 0.66 1.80 0.92
CA GLY A 59 1.29 0.74 1.70
C GLY A 59 2.74 1.06 2.08
N ALA A 60 3.54 1.52 1.12
CA ALA A 60 4.92 1.92 1.35
C ALA A 60 5.05 3.13 2.28
N LEU A 61 4.18 4.15 2.12
CA LEU A 61 4.14 5.30 3.00
C LEU A 61 3.76 4.91 4.43
N GLY A 62 2.77 4.03 4.60
CA GLY A 62 2.38 3.52 5.91
C GLY A 62 3.52 2.79 6.61
N GLU A 63 4.21 1.89 5.89
CA GLU A 63 5.37 1.19 6.45
C GLU A 63 6.55 2.12 6.76
N PHE A 64 6.77 3.14 5.93
CA PHE A 64 7.80 4.15 6.17
C PHE A 64 7.51 4.97 7.43
N LEU A 65 6.27 5.42 7.61
CA LEU A 65 5.83 6.20 8.77
C LEU A 65 5.95 5.41 10.08
N VAL A 66 5.65 4.11 10.08
CA VAL A 66 5.80 3.23 11.26
C VAL A 66 7.28 3.05 11.63
N ARG A 67 8.18 3.09 10.65
CA ARG A 67 9.62 2.87 10.88
C ARG A 67 10.39 4.15 11.26
N LEU A 68 9.74 5.31 11.30
CA LEU A 68 10.37 6.58 11.62
C LEU A 68 10.86 6.59 13.09
N PRO A 69 12.11 7.00 13.37
CA PRO A 69 12.69 6.99 14.71
C PRO A 69 11.87 7.75 15.75
N SER A 70 11.26 8.89 15.37
CA SER A 70 10.45 9.70 16.28
C SER A 70 9.28 8.93 16.89
N VAL A 71 8.64 8.04 16.12
CA VAL A 71 7.52 7.19 16.60
C VAL A 71 8.04 6.02 17.44
N ARG A 72 9.28 5.60 17.19
CA ARG A 72 9.91 4.44 17.81
C ARG A 72 10.47 4.77 19.18
N ASP A 73 11.05 5.97 19.35
CA ASP A 73 11.59 6.46 20.63
C ASP A 73 10.48 6.73 21.66
N GLU A 74 9.31 7.23 21.22
CA GLU A 74 8.13 7.37 22.10
C GLU A 74 7.57 6.02 22.54
N ALA A 75 7.87 4.91 21.84
CA ALA A 75 7.39 3.56 22.16
C ALA A 75 8.27 2.78 23.15
N ASP A 76 9.54 3.15 23.29
CA ASP A 76 10.46 2.54 24.25
C ASP A 76 10.46 3.25 25.62
N ASP A 77 9.80 4.41 25.76
CA ASP A 77 9.71 5.21 27.00
C ASP A 77 8.49 4.87 27.91
N ASP A 78 7.65 3.90 27.50
CA ASP A 78 6.48 3.40 28.26
C ASP A 78 6.70 2.00 28.88
#